data_AF-A0A8H3H010-F1
#
_entry.id   AF-A0A8H3H010-F1
#
_cell.length_a   1.000
_cell.length_b   1.000
_cell.length_c   1.000
_cell.angle_alpha   90.00
_cell.angle_beta   90.00
_cell.angle_gamma   90.00
#
_symmetry.space_group_name_H-M   'P 1'
#
loop_
_entity.id
_entity.type
_entity.pdbx_description
1 polymer ?
#
loop_
_entity_poly.entity_id
_entity_poly.type
_entity_poly.pdbx_seq_one_letter_code
_entity_poly.pdbx_strand_id
1 'polypeptide(L)'
;MTTPIPRPPGLPIIGNLTSVDGKPGPRPERRTILILFIADVPTNSLMLLAKQYGEIYRLRVLNDRFICIGSVALAQEVLDEKRFHKVIDDLLRDIRKIVGDGLFTAYHNEPAWAVAHRILMPAFGPLSIKDMFDDMVDMVSQLVLKWERFGPRHEIDPTEDFSKLAFDTIALCTFNYRLNSFYSEGEPPFVKAMMDFLIECNMRTRRPAFMKKLPLKNNAKFKADAEVMNKLARQIIQDRKQNPIDKKDLLNAMLNGRDPQTGQGLSDENIQYQMLTFLIAGHETTSGMLSFAMVHILKHPEVYAKIRQEVDAVLGKDKIRFEQLNKLTYISAVLKETLRLTPSIGEFIVTCDEDQIVGDKKYLIKKGTTVAVMVHTIGRDPTVWGNDAEEFKPERMLDGKFEALPPKAWVPFGSGARACIGRPFSWQEALIALATIFQKFDFAPVDPAYTLQMKQTITLKPKGLKFRAIPRKDAPSFSVIAPKNPSISEAASTIVVANGDNEKGIPLHVLYGSNSGSCEGFAQTIASKAAGKGFRANLDTLDSATNNIPADGPVVIVTASFEGEPADNAGHFVKALTVSENVKDLDGVSFAVFGAGNHDWAQTYQRVPRLIDATLEHKGAKRLLGLGEGDA
;
A
#
# COMPACT_ATOMS: atom_id res chain seq x y z
N MET A 1 -26.05 -23.94 18.76
CA MET A 1 -26.59 -23.78 17.39
C MET A 1 -26.17 -22.41 16.89
N THR A 2 -25.72 -22.28 15.64
CA THR A 2 -25.37 -20.97 15.08
C THR A 2 -26.63 -20.17 14.72
N THR A 3 -26.55 -18.85 14.81
CA THR A 3 -27.62 -17.93 14.40
C THR A 3 -27.56 -17.70 12.89
N PRO A 4 -28.71 -17.71 12.18
CA PRO A 4 -28.73 -17.30 10.78
C PRO A 4 -28.23 -15.87 10.60
N ILE A 5 -27.32 -15.67 9.64
CA ILE A 5 -26.84 -14.32 9.27
C ILE A 5 -28.03 -13.49 8.72
N PRO A 6 -28.25 -12.25 9.20
CA PRO A 6 -29.27 -11.34 8.68
C PRO A 6 -29.18 -11.20 7.16
N ARG A 7 -30.32 -11.05 6.48
CA ARG A 7 -30.36 -10.82 5.04
C ARG A 7 -31.53 -9.91 4.66
N PRO A 8 -31.37 -9.05 3.64
CA PRO A 8 -32.51 -8.37 3.05
C PRO A 8 -33.46 -9.35 2.35
N PRO A 9 -34.75 -9.01 2.24
CA PRO A 9 -35.68 -9.77 1.43
C PRO A 9 -35.16 -9.82 -0.01
N GLY A 10 -35.09 -11.01 -0.59
CA GLY A 10 -34.60 -11.23 -1.95
C GLY A 10 -35.74 -11.63 -2.88
N LEU A 11 -35.70 -11.16 -4.12
CA LEU A 11 -36.65 -11.57 -5.16
C LEU A 11 -36.38 -13.01 -5.62
N PRO A 12 -37.40 -13.71 -6.14
CA PRO A 12 -37.22 -15.01 -6.78
C PRO A 12 -36.19 -14.91 -7.90
N ILE A 13 -35.29 -15.90 -8.01
CA ILE A 13 -34.25 -16.03 -9.05
C ILE A 13 -33.10 -15.00 -8.94
N ILE A 14 -33.39 -13.70 -8.83
CA ILE A 14 -32.36 -12.63 -8.87
C ILE A 14 -31.81 -12.23 -7.49
N GLY A 15 -32.47 -12.63 -6.40
CA GLY A 15 -31.98 -12.39 -5.03
C GLY A 15 -32.06 -10.92 -4.62
N ASN A 16 -30.97 -10.37 -4.08
CA ASN A 16 -30.84 -9.03 -3.53
C ASN A 16 -30.26 -8.03 -4.55
N LEU A 17 -30.32 -8.33 -5.85
CA LEU A 17 -29.79 -7.46 -6.90
C LEU A 17 -30.40 -6.04 -6.82
N THR A 18 -31.72 -5.93 -6.56
CA THR A 18 -32.42 -4.65 -6.38
C THR A 18 -32.13 -3.95 -5.06
N SER A 19 -31.49 -4.63 -4.10
CA SER A 19 -31.03 -4.00 -2.85
C SER A 19 -29.70 -3.27 -3.03
N VAL A 20 -28.98 -3.55 -4.12
CA VAL A 20 -27.75 -2.87 -4.54
C VAL A 20 -28.11 -1.92 -5.68
N ASP A 21 -29.03 -1.00 -5.42
CA ASP A 21 -29.57 -0.07 -6.42
C ASP A 21 -28.72 1.20 -6.55
N GLY A 22 -28.55 1.63 -7.80
CA GLY A 22 -28.21 3.00 -8.20
C GLY A 22 -29.44 3.61 -8.85
N LYS A 23 -29.64 4.91 -8.67
CA LYS A 23 -30.80 5.62 -9.25
C LYS A 23 -30.89 5.37 -10.76
N PRO A 24 -32.10 5.19 -11.34
CA PRO A 24 -32.25 5.22 -12.78
C PRO A 24 -31.79 6.59 -13.30
N GLY A 25 -30.81 6.59 -14.20
CA GLY A 25 -30.52 7.76 -15.03
C GLY A 25 -31.77 8.17 -15.84
N PRO A 26 -31.84 9.40 -16.35
CA PRO A 26 -33.01 9.87 -17.08
C PRO A 26 -33.18 9.07 -18.39
N ARG A 27 -34.26 8.26 -18.42
CA ARG A 27 -34.96 7.59 -19.55
C ARG A 27 -34.11 6.86 -20.63
N PRO A 28 -34.31 5.55 -20.84
CA PRO A 28 -33.86 4.87 -22.05
C PRO A 28 -34.97 4.85 -23.10
N GLU A 29 -34.77 5.55 -24.23
CA GLU A 29 -35.48 5.20 -25.44
C GLU A 29 -34.93 3.86 -25.97
N ARG A 30 -35.72 2.80 -25.79
CA ARG A 30 -35.67 1.51 -26.51
C ARG A 30 -34.31 0.79 -26.58
N ARG A 31 -34.10 -0.19 -25.68
CA ARG A 31 -33.88 -1.65 -25.95
C ARG A 31 -33.22 -2.37 -24.77
N THR A 32 -33.82 -3.50 -24.39
CA THR A 32 -33.32 -4.60 -23.53
C THR A 32 -33.48 -4.44 -22.01
N ILE A 33 -34.53 -5.08 -21.48
CA ILE A 33 -35.00 -5.11 -20.07
C ILE A 33 -33.97 -5.73 -19.08
N LEU A 34 -32.96 -6.46 -19.58
CA LEU A 34 -32.04 -7.23 -18.72
C LEU A 34 -30.82 -6.44 -18.20
N ILE A 35 -30.61 -5.20 -18.64
CA ILE A 35 -29.42 -4.37 -18.30
C ILE A 35 -29.73 -3.36 -17.16
N LEU A 36 -30.96 -3.35 -16.63
CA LEU A 36 -31.53 -2.22 -15.87
C LEU A 36 -31.29 -2.20 -14.34
N PHE A 37 -30.57 -3.15 -13.74
CA PHE A 37 -30.53 -3.29 -12.26
C PHE A 37 -29.13 -3.42 -11.67
N ILE A 38 -28.24 -2.44 -11.87
CA ILE A 38 -26.91 -2.47 -11.24
C ILE A 38 -26.47 -1.04 -10.87
N ALA A 39 -26.13 -0.81 -9.60
CA ALA A 39 -25.71 0.49 -9.09
C ALA A 39 -24.48 1.09 -9.77
N ASP A 40 -24.48 2.41 -9.97
CA ASP A 40 -23.30 3.18 -10.38
C ASP A 40 -22.24 3.27 -9.27
N VAL A 41 -22.64 3.12 -8.00
CA VAL A 41 -21.77 3.15 -6.82
C VAL A 41 -22.25 2.08 -5.81
N PRO A 42 -21.93 0.78 -6.03
CA PRO A 42 -22.35 -0.31 -5.15
C PRO A 42 -21.99 -0.10 -3.67
N THR A 43 -20.86 0.53 -3.37
CA THR A 43 -20.41 0.77 -1.99
C THR A 43 -21.42 1.59 -1.17
N ASN A 44 -22.12 2.57 -1.78
CA ASN A 44 -23.17 3.33 -1.09
C ASN A 44 -24.32 2.42 -0.61
N SER A 45 -24.78 1.53 -1.50
CA SER A 45 -25.88 0.62 -1.20
C SER A 45 -25.47 -0.38 -0.11
N LEU A 46 -24.22 -0.88 -0.16
CA LEU A 46 -23.68 -1.75 0.88
C LEU A 46 -23.58 -1.03 2.24
N MET A 47 -23.15 0.24 2.27
CA MET A 47 -23.15 1.02 3.51
C MET A 47 -24.55 1.23 4.09
N LEU A 48 -25.56 1.48 3.24
CA LEU A 48 -26.95 1.59 3.69
C LEU A 48 -27.49 0.27 4.25
N LEU A 49 -27.14 -0.86 3.62
CA LEU A 49 -27.49 -2.19 4.10
C LEU A 49 -26.83 -2.49 5.45
N ALA A 50 -25.57 -2.09 5.65
CA ALA A 50 -24.90 -2.22 6.96
C ALA A 50 -25.65 -1.43 8.06
N LYS A 51 -26.13 -0.22 7.76
CA LYS A 51 -26.95 0.57 8.71
C LYS A 51 -28.27 -0.13 9.08
N GLN A 52 -28.84 -0.90 8.16
CA GLN A 52 -30.12 -1.59 8.37
C GLN A 52 -29.97 -2.97 9.03
N TYR A 53 -28.97 -3.75 8.64
CA TYR A 53 -28.82 -5.16 9.05
C TYR A 53 -27.70 -5.37 10.08
N GLY A 54 -26.93 -4.32 10.39
CA GLY A 54 -25.87 -4.33 11.39
C GLY A 54 -24.52 -4.75 10.83
N GLU A 55 -23.65 -5.21 11.72
CA GLU A 55 -22.24 -5.52 11.46
C GLU A 55 -21.99 -6.67 10.47
N ILE A 56 -22.98 -7.54 10.26
CA ILE A 56 -22.89 -8.68 9.35
C ILE A 56 -24.22 -8.93 8.65
N TYR A 57 -24.16 -9.05 7.33
CA TYR A 57 -25.34 -9.40 6.53
C TYR A 57 -24.95 -10.21 5.30
N ARG A 58 -25.88 -11.03 4.83
CA ARG A 58 -25.71 -11.89 3.67
C ARG A 58 -26.52 -11.36 2.50
N LEU A 59 -25.88 -11.30 1.34
CA LEU A 59 -26.51 -11.02 0.07
C LEU A 59 -26.47 -12.26 -0.83
N ARG A 60 -27.50 -12.39 -1.66
CA ARG A 60 -27.55 -13.34 -2.77
C ARG A 60 -27.74 -12.57 -4.06
N VAL A 61 -26.80 -12.65 -4.99
CA VAL A 61 -26.98 -12.10 -6.35
C VAL A 61 -26.95 -13.29 -7.30
N LEU A 62 -28.08 -13.56 -7.96
CA LEU A 62 -28.28 -14.80 -8.74
C LEU A 62 -27.96 -16.05 -7.89
N ASN A 63 -26.99 -16.86 -8.31
CA ASN A 63 -26.54 -18.05 -7.59
C ASN A 63 -25.46 -17.74 -6.55
N ASP A 64 -24.80 -16.58 -6.65
CA ASP A 64 -23.70 -16.22 -5.78
C ASP A 64 -24.21 -15.71 -4.45
N ARG A 65 -23.57 -16.19 -3.38
CA ARG A 65 -23.82 -15.76 -2.01
C ARG A 65 -22.55 -15.14 -1.49
N PHE A 66 -22.66 -13.92 -0.98
CA PHE A 66 -21.54 -13.29 -0.31
C PHE A 66 -22.02 -12.66 1.00
N ILE A 67 -21.11 -12.62 1.96
CA ILE A 67 -21.32 -12.05 3.29
C ILE A 67 -20.58 -10.71 3.30
N CYS A 68 -21.22 -9.67 3.81
CA CYS A 68 -20.56 -8.40 4.10
C CYS A 68 -20.37 -8.29 5.60
N ILE A 69 -19.17 -7.88 6.03
CA ILE A 69 -18.86 -7.59 7.43
C ILE A 69 -18.32 -6.17 7.56
N GLY A 70 -18.74 -5.46 8.61
CA GLY A 70 -18.48 -4.04 8.78
C GLY A 70 -18.07 -3.59 10.18
N SER A 71 -17.89 -4.51 11.14
CA SER A 71 -17.35 -4.20 12.48
C SER A 71 -15.87 -4.56 12.61
N VAL A 72 -15.17 -3.88 13.52
CA VAL A 72 -13.77 -4.16 13.85
C VAL A 72 -13.62 -5.54 14.45
N ALA A 73 -14.55 -5.97 15.32
CA ALA A 73 -14.52 -7.29 15.94
C ALA A 73 -14.57 -8.43 14.91
N LEU A 74 -15.48 -8.34 13.94
CA LEU A 74 -15.54 -9.33 12.86
C LEU A 74 -14.35 -9.24 11.92
N ALA A 75 -13.83 -8.03 11.66
CA ALA A 75 -12.63 -7.84 10.85
C ALA A 75 -11.41 -8.54 11.47
N GLN A 76 -11.23 -8.48 12.79
CA GLN A 76 -10.15 -9.18 13.48
C GLN A 76 -10.20 -10.71 13.27
N GLU A 77 -11.40 -11.28 13.19
CA GLU A 77 -11.56 -12.71 12.93
C GLU A 77 -11.37 -13.09 11.45
N VAL A 78 -11.99 -12.36 10.53
CA VAL A 78 -11.97 -12.73 9.09
C VAL A 78 -10.67 -12.32 8.39
N LEU A 79 -9.84 -11.51 9.04
CA LEU A 79 -8.50 -11.14 8.56
C LEU A 79 -7.38 -11.95 9.22
N ASP A 80 -7.72 -13.01 9.95
CA ASP A 80 -6.76 -14.02 10.38
C ASP A 80 -6.39 -14.92 9.19
N GLU A 81 -5.16 -14.78 8.70
CA GLU A 81 -4.64 -15.51 7.52
C GLU A 81 -4.56 -17.03 7.72
N LYS A 82 -4.67 -17.53 8.96
CA LYS A 82 -4.78 -18.97 9.24
C LYS A 82 -6.16 -19.53 8.92
N ARG A 83 -7.17 -18.68 8.88
CA ARG A 83 -8.59 -19.04 8.71
C ARG A 83 -9.16 -18.58 7.38
N PHE A 84 -8.66 -17.45 6.87
CA PHE A 84 -9.16 -16.81 5.66
C PHE A 84 -8.02 -16.36 4.74
N HIS A 85 -8.27 -16.33 3.44
CA HIS A 85 -7.31 -15.84 2.45
C HIS A 85 -8.00 -15.01 1.37
N LYS A 86 -7.21 -14.19 0.67
CA LYS A 86 -7.66 -13.34 -0.44
C LYS A 86 -8.34 -14.15 -1.55
N VAL A 87 -9.38 -13.57 -2.15
CA VAL A 87 -10.05 -14.08 -3.36
C VAL A 87 -9.75 -13.19 -4.56
N ILE A 88 -9.63 -13.81 -5.74
CA ILE A 88 -9.61 -13.13 -7.04
C ILE A 88 -11.02 -13.23 -7.64
N ASP A 89 -11.79 -12.15 -7.48
CA ASP A 89 -13.17 -12.05 -7.94
C ASP A 89 -13.27 -11.83 -9.46
N ASP A 90 -14.48 -11.59 -9.97
CA ASP A 90 -14.69 -11.38 -11.41
C ASP A 90 -13.96 -10.15 -11.97
N LEU A 91 -13.87 -9.08 -11.18
CA LEU A 91 -13.13 -7.88 -11.58
C LEU A 91 -11.64 -8.17 -11.70
N LEU A 92 -11.05 -8.77 -10.66
CA LEU A 92 -9.64 -9.13 -10.65
C LEU A 92 -9.31 -10.21 -11.67
N ARG A 93 -10.24 -11.13 -11.99
CA ARG A 93 -10.09 -12.10 -13.09
C ARG A 93 -10.05 -11.43 -14.47
N ASP A 94 -10.82 -10.37 -14.70
CA ASP A 94 -10.75 -9.61 -15.95
C ASP A 94 -9.43 -8.82 -16.04
N ILE A 95 -8.94 -8.24 -14.93
CA ILE A 95 -7.62 -7.56 -14.86
C ILE A 95 -6.46 -8.56 -15.06
N ARG A 96 -6.56 -9.76 -14.46
CA ARG A 96 -5.58 -10.85 -14.58
C ARG A 96 -5.28 -11.25 -16.03
N LYS A 97 -6.18 -10.95 -16.99
CA LYS A 97 -5.95 -11.24 -18.41
C LYS A 97 -4.76 -10.47 -19.01
N ILE A 98 -4.32 -9.39 -18.38
CA ILE A 98 -3.16 -8.60 -18.82
C ILE A 98 -2.01 -8.63 -17.82
N VAL A 99 -2.31 -8.78 -16.52
CA VAL A 99 -1.30 -8.76 -15.45
C VAL A 99 -1.06 -10.13 -14.81
N GLY A 100 -1.61 -11.20 -15.36
CA GLY A 100 -1.31 -12.59 -15.02
C GLY A 100 -1.27 -12.89 -13.51
N ASP A 101 -0.20 -13.58 -13.10
CA ASP A 101 0.16 -13.86 -11.71
C ASP A 101 0.99 -12.75 -11.06
N GLY A 102 0.81 -11.50 -11.52
CA GLY A 102 1.27 -10.31 -10.82
C GLY A 102 0.74 -10.23 -9.39
N LEU A 103 1.45 -9.52 -8.50
CA LEU A 103 1.20 -9.52 -7.05
C LEU A 103 -0.28 -9.25 -6.69
N PHE A 104 -0.93 -8.37 -7.45
CA PHE A 104 -2.31 -7.97 -7.22
C PHE A 104 -3.35 -9.04 -7.59
N THR A 105 -3.12 -9.82 -8.65
CA THR A 105 -4.09 -10.79 -9.19
C THR A 105 -3.68 -12.25 -9.06
N ALA A 106 -2.53 -12.52 -8.44
CA ALA A 106 -2.10 -13.88 -8.14
C ALA A 106 -3.09 -14.59 -7.21
N TYR A 107 -3.45 -15.83 -7.51
CA TYR A 107 -4.31 -16.63 -6.64
C TYR A 107 -3.60 -16.95 -5.30
N HIS A 108 -4.36 -17.46 -4.34
CA HIS A 108 -3.77 -18.01 -3.12
C HIS A 108 -2.91 -19.24 -3.47
N ASN A 109 -1.74 -19.34 -2.86
CA ASN A 109 -0.74 -20.41 -3.10
C ASN A 109 -0.13 -20.48 -4.51
N GLU A 110 -0.27 -19.44 -5.35
CA GLU A 110 0.53 -19.35 -6.59
C GLU A 110 2.01 -19.10 -6.27
N PRO A 111 2.95 -19.98 -6.68
CA PRO A 111 4.37 -19.80 -6.35
C PRO A 111 4.96 -18.48 -6.84
N ALA A 112 4.53 -18.01 -8.02
CA ALA A 112 4.96 -16.75 -8.60
C ALA A 112 4.68 -15.54 -7.69
N TRP A 113 3.59 -15.57 -6.92
CA TRP A 113 3.29 -14.51 -5.95
C TRP A 113 4.38 -14.45 -4.87
N ALA A 114 4.75 -15.61 -4.30
CA ALA A 114 5.71 -15.68 -3.22
C ALA A 114 7.12 -15.26 -3.68
N VAL A 115 7.54 -15.73 -4.87
CA VAL A 115 8.81 -15.35 -5.49
C VAL A 115 8.86 -13.85 -5.76
N ALA A 116 7.84 -13.29 -6.41
CA ALA A 116 7.78 -11.86 -6.69
C ALA A 116 7.69 -11.01 -5.42
N HIS A 117 6.94 -11.46 -4.41
CA HIS A 117 6.80 -10.75 -3.15
C HIS A 117 8.16 -10.62 -2.47
N ARG A 118 8.90 -11.72 -2.32
CA ARG A 118 10.23 -11.70 -1.68
C ARG A 118 11.26 -10.88 -2.43
N ILE A 119 11.24 -10.91 -3.76
CA ILE A 119 12.13 -10.09 -4.60
C ILE A 119 11.80 -8.59 -4.48
N LEU A 120 10.52 -8.22 -4.38
CA LEU A 120 10.08 -6.83 -4.50
C LEU A 120 9.87 -6.12 -3.17
N MET A 121 9.69 -6.84 -2.06
CA MET A 121 9.57 -6.24 -0.72
C MET A 121 10.74 -5.30 -0.38
N PRO A 122 12.03 -5.64 -0.64
CA PRO A 122 13.14 -4.71 -0.41
C PRO A 122 13.05 -3.43 -1.26
N ALA A 123 12.53 -3.51 -2.48
CA ALA A 123 12.38 -2.37 -3.38
C ALA A 123 11.30 -1.37 -2.91
N PHE A 124 10.39 -1.80 -2.03
CA PHE A 124 9.43 -0.94 -1.33
C PHE A 124 9.82 -0.68 0.14
N GLY A 125 11.03 -1.05 0.54
CA GLY A 125 11.58 -0.77 1.86
C GLY A 125 11.95 0.71 2.07
N PRO A 126 12.11 1.17 3.32
CA PRO A 126 12.37 2.57 3.66
C PRO A 126 13.52 3.23 2.89
N LEU A 127 14.63 2.52 2.68
CA LEU A 127 15.78 3.03 1.94
C LEU A 127 15.46 3.25 0.46
N SER A 128 14.85 2.27 -0.20
CA SER A 128 14.46 2.36 -1.61
C SER A 128 13.43 3.47 -1.84
N ILE A 129 12.48 3.63 -0.92
CA ILE A 129 11.46 4.69 -0.97
C ILE A 129 12.08 6.07 -0.74
N LYS A 130 13.03 6.19 0.18
CA LYS A 130 13.82 7.41 0.36
C LYS A 130 14.54 7.80 -0.94
N ASP A 131 15.16 6.84 -1.63
CA ASP A 131 15.89 7.09 -2.88
C ASP A 131 14.97 7.59 -4.02
N MET A 132 13.66 7.32 -3.93
CA MET A 132 12.64 7.83 -4.88
C MET A 132 12.18 9.27 -4.58
N PHE A 133 12.61 9.87 -3.46
CA PHE A 133 12.16 11.20 -3.02
C PHE A 133 12.36 12.29 -4.09
N ASP A 134 13.56 12.38 -4.67
CA ASP A 134 13.88 13.41 -5.68
C ASP A 134 13.00 13.25 -6.93
N ASP A 135 12.75 12.01 -7.37
CA ASP A 135 11.88 11.69 -8.52
C ASP A 135 10.41 12.08 -8.24
N MET A 136 9.91 11.82 -7.02
CA MET A 136 8.57 12.25 -6.59
C MET A 136 8.45 13.79 -6.54
N VAL A 137 9.46 14.48 -6.01
CA VAL A 137 9.49 15.96 -5.96
C VAL A 137 9.50 16.55 -7.36
N ASP A 138 10.20 15.95 -8.33
CA ASP A 138 10.13 16.36 -9.73
C ASP A 138 8.69 16.31 -10.26
N MET A 139 7.99 15.18 -10.11
CA MET A 139 6.61 15.05 -10.62
C MET A 139 5.65 16.04 -9.96
N VAL A 140 5.74 16.20 -8.64
CA VAL A 140 4.94 17.19 -7.90
C VAL A 140 5.26 18.62 -8.35
N SER A 141 6.53 18.93 -8.65
CA SER A 141 6.93 20.25 -9.16
C SER A 141 6.28 20.55 -10.51
N GLN A 142 6.11 19.55 -11.38
CA GLN A 142 5.42 19.73 -12.66
C GLN A 142 3.93 20.01 -12.50
N LEU A 143 3.26 19.33 -11.56
CA LEU A 143 1.88 19.63 -11.19
C LEU A 143 1.74 21.09 -10.69
N VAL A 144 2.64 21.50 -9.79
CA VAL A 144 2.67 22.87 -9.26
C VAL A 144 2.87 23.89 -10.38
N LEU A 145 3.84 23.66 -11.27
CA LEU A 145 4.12 24.57 -12.38
C LEU A 145 2.95 24.64 -13.36
N LYS A 146 2.25 23.54 -13.59
CA LYS A 146 1.01 23.53 -14.39
C LYS A 146 -0.01 24.49 -13.76
N TRP A 147 -0.34 24.31 -12.48
CA TRP A 147 -1.35 25.14 -11.81
C TRP A 147 -0.94 26.61 -11.74
N GLU A 148 0.34 26.90 -11.49
CA GLU A 148 0.87 28.27 -11.48
C GLU A 148 0.73 28.95 -12.85
N ARG A 149 1.02 28.25 -13.94
CA ARG A 149 0.93 28.78 -15.32
C ARG A 149 -0.50 29.09 -15.77
N PHE A 150 -1.47 28.28 -15.36
CA PHE A 150 -2.89 28.54 -15.66
C PHE A 150 -3.46 29.70 -14.83
N GLY A 151 -2.88 29.96 -13.65
CA GLY A 151 -3.19 31.10 -12.81
C GLY A 151 -4.46 30.95 -11.95
N PRO A 152 -4.73 31.94 -11.08
CA PRO A 152 -5.66 31.81 -9.94
C PRO A 152 -7.14 31.69 -10.32
N ARG A 153 -7.50 31.91 -11.58
CA ARG A 153 -8.89 31.85 -12.06
C ARG A 153 -9.25 30.50 -12.69
N HIS A 154 -8.25 29.68 -13.01
CA HIS A 154 -8.47 28.40 -13.67
C HIS A 154 -9.15 27.41 -12.73
N GLU A 155 -10.16 26.72 -13.25
CA GLU A 155 -10.85 25.66 -12.53
C GLU A 155 -10.11 24.35 -12.75
N ILE A 156 -9.58 23.79 -11.67
CA ILE A 156 -8.83 22.54 -11.67
C ILE A 156 -9.81 21.41 -11.39
N ASP A 157 -9.74 20.35 -12.20
CA ASP A 157 -10.23 19.03 -11.81
C ASP A 157 -9.08 18.26 -11.14
N PRO A 158 -9.03 18.22 -9.81
CA PRO A 158 -7.93 17.57 -9.10
C PRO A 158 -7.91 16.06 -9.31
N THR A 159 -9.05 15.43 -9.65
CA THR A 159 -9.10 13.98 -9.82
C THR A 159 -8.33 13.55 -11.06
N GLU A 160 -8.41 14.34 -12.13
CA GLU A 160 -7.62 14.13 -13.34
C GLU A 160 -6.14 14.44 -13.08
N ASP A 161 -5.84 15.57 -12.44
CA ASP A 161 -4.47 16.03 -12.24
C ASP A 161 -3.67 15.18 -11.25
N PHE A 162 -4.29 14.73 -10.16
CA PHE A 162 -3.65 13.77 -9.26
C PHE A 162 -3.51 12.38 -9.89
N SER A 163 -4.38 12.00 -10.84
CA SER A 163 -4.21 10.74 -11.57
C SER A 163 -3.02 10.82 -12.51
N LYS A 164 -2.83 11.95 -13.21
CA LYS A 164 -1.64 12.20 -14.03
C LYS A 164 -0.36 12.23 -13.19
N LEU A 165 -0.41 12.88 -12.03
CA LEU A 165 0.70 12.86 -11.06
C LEU A 165 1.07 11.43 -10.69
N ALA A 166 0.13 10.66 -10.14
CA ALA A 166 0.42 9.31 -9.65
C ALA A 166 0.91 8.35 -10.77
N PHE A 167 0.38 8.49 -11.99
CA PHE A 167 0.86 7.74 -13.16
C PHE A 167 2.32 8.06 -13.51
N ASP A 168 2.65 9.35 -13.63
CA ASP A 168 4.00 9.76 -14.00
C ASP A 168 5.00 9.45 -12.87
N THR A 169 4.60 9.62 -11.61
CA THR A 169 5.42 9.29 -10.43
C THR A 169 5.76 7.80 -10.37
N ILE A 170 4.75 6.92 -10.46
CA ILE A 170 5.02 5.48 -10.41
C ILE A 170 5.89 5.05 -11.60
N ALA A 171 5.61 5.54 -12.82
CA ALA A 171 6.39 5.21 -14.00
C ALA A 171 7.87 5.65 -13.90
N LEU A 172 8.11 6.86 -13.38
CA LEU A 172 9.45 7.39 -13.20
C LEU A 172 10.21 6.65 -12.09
N CYS A 173 9.62 6.52 -10.91
CA CYS A 173 10.30 5.96 -9.75
C CYS A 173 10.58 4.46 -9.90
N THR A 174 9.68 3.71 -10.56
CA THR A 174 9.79 2.25 -10.63
C THR A 174 10.48 1.76 -11.90
N PHE A 175 10.32 2.46 -13.03
CA PHE A 175 10.82 2.01 -14.34
C PHE A 175 11.76 3.01 -15.02
N ASN A 176 12.04 4.16 -14.38
CA ASN A 176 12.79 5.27 -14.96
C ASN A 176 12.20 5.76 -16.29
N TYR A 177 10.87 5.77 -16.40
CA TYR A 177 10.15 6.09 -17.63
C TYR A 177 9.24 7.32 -17.44
N ARG A 178 9.33 8.29 -18.34
CA ARG A 178 8.47 9.48 -18.32
C ARG A 178 7.30 9.32 -19.30
N LEU A 179 6.10 9.19 -18.76
CA LEU A 179 4.86 9.20 -19.53
C LEU A 179 4.53 10.60 -20.08
N ASN A 180 5.01 11.66 -19.41
CA ASN A 180 4.82 13.06 -19.78
C ASN A 180 3.34 13.46 -19.89
N SER A 181 2.52 12.99 -18.93
CA SER A 181 1.07 13.21 -18.92
C SER A 181 0.68 14.69 -18.78
N PHE A 182 1.59 15.54 -18.28
CA PHE A 182 1.38 17.00 -18.19
C PHE A 182 1.73 17.78 -19.47
N TYR A 183 2.36 17.16 -20.46
CA TYR A 183 2.81 17.82 -21.70
C TYR A 183 2.03 17.39 -22.96
N SER A 184 1.06 16.50 -22.78
CA SER A 184 0.26 15.97 -23.88
C SER A 184 -1.10 16.68 -23.93
N GLU A 185 -1.58 17.00 -25.13
CA GLU A 185 -3.00 17.33 -25.29
C GLU A 185 -3.82 16.04 -25.12
N GLY A 186 -4.63 15.98 -24.07
CA GLY A 186 -5.31 14.76 -23.65
C GLY A 186 -4.37 13.79 -22.92
N GLU A 187 -4.76 12.53 -22.89
CA GLU A 187 -4.02 11.46 -22.19
C GLU A 187 -3.03 10.78 -23.15
N PRO A 188 -1.80 10.47 -22.71
CA PRO A 188 -0.91 9.62 -23.46
C PRO A 188 -1.61 8.30 -23.86
N PRO A 189 -1.33 7.73 -25.05
CA PRO A 189 -2.05 6.54 -25.55
C PRO A 189 -2.10 5.38 -24.57
N PHE A 190 -1.02 5.16 -23.81
CA PHE A 190 -0.94 4.15 -22.76
C PHE A 190 -1.89 4.44 -21.59
N VAL A 191 -1.89 5.68 -21.08
CA VAL A 191 -2.73 6.12 -19.95
C VAL A 191 -4.20 5.97 -20.33
N LYS A 192 -4.56 6.42 -21.54
CA LYS A 192 -5.91 6.27 -22.08
C LYS A 192 -6.32 4.80 -22.22
N ALA A 193 -5.46 3.97 -22.80
CA ALA A 193 -5.72 2.54 -22.94
C ALA A 193 -5.92 1.86 -21.59
N MET A 194 -5.11 2.20 -20.59
CA MET A 194 -5.26 1.67 -19.24
C MET A 194 -6.60 2.08 -18.61
N MET A 195 -6.97 3.36 -18.66
CA MET A 195 -8.24 3.80 -18.09
C MET A 195 -9.45 3.19 -18.81
N ASP A 196 -9.43 3.16 -20.14
CA ASP A 196 -10.49 2.52 -20.94
C ASP A 196 -10.62 1.03 -20.60
N PHE A 197 -9.49 0.32 -20.44
CA PHE A 197 -9.45 -1.09 -20.04
C PHE A 197 -10.04 -1.31 -18.65
N LEU A 198 -9.66 -0.51 -17.66
CA LEU A 198 -10.12 -0.63 -16.28
C LEU A 198 -11.62 -0.31 -16.13
N ILE A 199 -12.11 0.71 -16.85
CA ILE A 199 -13.55 0.99 -16.95
C ILE A 199 -14.28 -0.21 -17.53
N GLU A 200 -13.76 -0.80 -18.60
CA GLU A 200 -14.37 -1.95 -19.24
C GLU A 200 -14.30 -3.23 -18.39
N CYS A 201 -13.24 -3.45 -17.59
CA CYS A 201 -13.19 -4.49 -16.55
C CYS A 201 -14.37 -4.36 -15.57
N ASN A 202 -14.61 -3.16 -15.05
CA ASN A 202 -15.75 -2.91 -14.16
C ASN A 202 -17.09 -3.09 -14.89
N MET A 203 -17.22 -2.62 -16.13
CA MET A 203 -18.46 -2.81 -16.90
C MET A 203 -18.72 -4.27 -17.28
N ARG A 204 -17.70 -5.12 -17.33
CA ARG A 204 -17.82 -6.56 -17.63
C ARG A 204 -18.35 -7.37 -16.47
N THR A 205 -18.13 -6.98 -15.21
CA THR A 205 -18.73 -7.67 -14.04
C THR A 205 -20.25 -7.66 -14.12
N ARG A 206 -20.81 -6.67 -14.82
CA ARG A 206 -22.24 -6.45 -15.07
C ARG A 206 -22.82 -7.26 -16.23
N ARG A 207 -21.99 -8.02 -16.96
CA ARG A 207 -22.40 -8.72 -18.20
C ARG A 207 -22.42 -10.24 -17.99
N PRO A 208 -23.45 -10.94 -18.51
CA PRO A 208 -23.42 -12.39 -18.59
C PRO A 208 -22.16 -12.91 -19.29
N ALA A 209 -21.63 -14.04 -18.81
CA ALA A 209 -20.35 -14.59 -19.29
C ALA A 209 -20.29 -14.82 -20.81
N PHE A 210 -21.40 -15.20 -21.44
CA PHE A 210 -21.45 -15.41 -22.89
C PHE A 210 -21.24 -14.10 -23.67
N MET A 211 -21.73 -12.95 -23.17
CA MET A 211 -21.55 -11.65 -23.82
C MET A 211 -20.09 -11.19 -23.82
N LYS A 212 -19.28 -11.62 -22.83
CA LYS A 212 -17.84 -11.32 -22.76
C LYS A 212 -17.05 -11.96 -23.92
N LYS A 213 -17.60 -12.99 -24.57
CA LYS A 213 -16.96 -13.75 -25.66
C LYS A 213 -17.41 -13.30 -27.07
N LEU A 214 -18.50 -12.54 -27.18
CA LEU A 214 -19.03 -12.08 -28.46
C LEU A 214 -18.10 -11.03 -29.12
N PRO A 215 -18.06 -10.93 -30.46
CA PRO A 215 -17.24 -9.95 -31.19
C PRO A 215 -17.87 -8.55 -31.16
N LEU A 216 -18.17 -8.04 -29.96
CA LEU A 216 -18.72 -6.70 -29.74
C LEU A 216 -17.61 -5.65 -29.78
N LYS A 217 -17.95 -4.42 -30.20
CA LYS A 217 -17.01 -3.27 -30.26
C LYS A 217 -16.24 -3.07 -28.96
N ASN A 218 -16.92 -3.16 -27.81
CA ASN A 218 -16.29 -3.01 -26.49
C ASN A 218 -15.32 -4.15 -26.19
N ASN A 219 -15.61 -5.38 -26.64
CA ASN A 219 -14.71 -6.52 -26.47
C ASN A 219 -13.48 -6.43 -27.37
N ALA A 220 -13.62 -5.91 -28.58
CA ALA A 220 -12.50 -5.63 -29.48
C ALA A 220 -11.62 -4.50 -28.91
N LYS A 221 -12.23 -3.41 -28.43
CA LYS A 221 -11.51 -2.30 -27.78
C LYS A 221 -10.74 -2.76 -26.54
N PHE A 222 -11.37 -3.54 -25.65
CA PHE A 222 -10.71 -4.14 -24.48
C PHE A 222 -9.42 -4.89 -24.85
N LYS A 223 -9.45 -5.68 -25.92
CA LYS A 223 -8.27 -6.42 -26.41
C LYS A 223 -7.23 -5.49 -27.03
N ALA A 224 -7.65 -4.47 -27.77
CA ALA A 224 -6.74 -3.49 -28.36
C ALA A 224 -6.02 -2.67 -27.28
N ASP A 225 -6.74 -2.21 -26.26
CA ASP A 225 -6.18 -1.47 -25.12
C ASP A 225 -5.18 -2.35 -24.34
N ALA A 226 -5.52 -3.63 -24.13
CA ALA A 226 -4.61 -4.61 -23.55
C ALA A 226 -3.30 -4.76 -24.34
N GLU A 227 -3.36 -4.79 -25.68
CA GLU A 227 -2.15 -4.90 -26.50
C GLU A 227 -1.32 -3.62 -26.46
N VAL A 228 -1.93 -2.44 -26.40
CA VAL A 228 -1.20 -1.16 -26.23
C VAL A 228 -0.40 -1.18 -24.92
N MET A 229 -1.02 -1.62 -23.83
CA MET A 229 -0.35 -1.72 -22.53
C MET A 229 0.80 -2.73 -22.54
N ASN A 230 0.53 -3.93 -23.06
CA ASN A 230 1.53 -5.00 -23.17
C ASN A 230 2.72 -4.59 -24.04
N LYS A 231 2.46 -3.91 -25.17
CA LYS A 231 3.51 -3.43 -26.07
C LYS A 231 4.45 -2.45 -25.39
N LEU A 232 3.92 -1.45 -24.65
CA LEU A 232 4.77 -0.49 -23.96
C LEU A 232 5.59 -1.16 -22.85
N ALA A 233 4.98 -2.05 -22.06
CA ALA A 233 5.70 -2.76 -21.01
C ALA A 233 6.86 -3.61 -21.57
N ARG A 234 6.62 -4.36 -22.67
CA ARG A 234 7.68 -5.12 -23.36
C ARG A 234 8.78 -4.20 -23.88
N GLN A 235 8.43 -3.05 -24.45
CA GLN A 235 9.40 -2.09 -24.97
C GLN A 235 10.31 -1.58 -23.85
N ILE A 236 9.75 -1.15 -22.71
CA ILE A 236 10.54 -0.66 -21.57
C ILE A 236 11.50 -1.73 -21.04
N ILE A 237 11.03 -3.00 -20.93
CA ILE A 237 11.88 -4.12 -20.51
C ILE A 237 13.03 -4.34 -21.50
N GLN A 238 12.73 -4.37 -22.81
CA GLN A 238 13.73 -4.59 -23.85
C GLN A 238 14.75 -3.45 -23.88
N ASP A 239 14.28 -2.20 -23.80
CA ASP A 239 15.14 -1.01 -23.79
C ASP A 239 16.09 -1.04 -22.59
N ARG A 240 15.61 -1.44 -21.39
CA ARG A 240 16.46 -1.59 -20.19
C ARG A 240 17.48 -2.71 -20.32
N LYS A 241 17.11 -3.83 -20.93
CA LYS A 241 18.05 -4.95 -21.15
C LYS A 241 19.14 -4.60 -22.16
N GLN A 242 18.79 -3.85 -23.20
CA GLN A 242 19.73 -3.39 -24.22
C GLN A 242 20.60 -2.24 -23.73
N ASN A 243 20.07 -1.40 -22.84
CA ASN A 243 20.76 -0.25 -22.26
C ASN A 243 20.71 -0.32 -20.73
N PRO A 244 21.50 -1.22 -20.09
CA PRO A 244 21.52 -1.32 -18.64
C PRO A 244 21.96 -0.02 -17.99
N ILE A 245 21.24 0.38 -16.95
CA ILE A 245 21.60 1.51 -16.09
C ILE A 245 21.71 0.99 -14.66
N ASP A 246 22.66 1.52 -13.89
CA ASP A 246 22.82 1.20 -12.46
C ASP A 246 21.89 2.08 -11.60
N LYS A 247 20.58 1.95 -11.82
CA LYS A 247 19.55 2.60 -10.99
C LYS A 247 18.98 1.59 -10.00
N LYS A 248 18.82 1.96 -8.74
CA LYS A 248 18.16 1.13 -7.72
C LYS A 248 16.63 1.25 -7.82
N ASP A 249 16.08 0.94 -9.00
CA ASP A 249 14.63 0.97 -9.25
C ASP A 249 14.01 -0.43 -9.24
N LEU A 250 12.69 -0.45 -9.28
CA LEU A 250 11.90 -1.69 -9.24
C LEU A 250 12.13 -2.56 -10.48
N LEU A 251 12.38 -1.96 -11.66
CA LEU A 251 12.71 -2.71 -12.86
C LEU A 251 14.03 -3.47 -12.72
N ASN A 252 15.07 -2.85 -12.16
CA ASN A 252 16.33 -3.52 -11.88
C ASN A 252 16.17 -4.58 -10.79
N ALA A 253 15.36 -4.33 -9.76
CA ALA A 253 15.02 -5.36 -8.76
C ALA A 253 14.34 -6.58 -9.42
N MET A 254 13.43 -6.36 -10.37
CA MET A 254 12.75 -7.42 -11.11
C MET A 254 13.69 -8.19 -12.07
N LEU A 255 14.59 -7.49 -12.76
CA LEU A 255 15.51 -8.11 -13.73
C LEU A 255 16.64 -8.89 -13.05
N ASN A 256 17.20 -8.32 -11.99
CA ASN A 256 18.44 -8.82 -11.37
C ASN A 256 18.18 -9.56 -10.06
N GLY A 257 17.06 -9.28 -9.40
CA GLY A 257 16.71 -9.88 -8.11
C GLY A 257 16.57 -11.39 -8.19
N ARG A 258 16.91 -12.04 -7.09
CA ARG A 258 16.75 -13.48 -6.89
C ARG A 258 16.02 -13.68 -5.59
N ASP A 259 15.08 -14.60 -5.60
CA ASP A 259 14.34 -15.00 -4.41
C ASP A 259 15.32 -15.67 -3.43
N PRO A 260 15.49 -15.13 -2.20
CA PRO A 260 16.41 -15.70 -1.22
C PRO A 260 16.05 -17.12 -0.79
N GLN A 261 14.79 -17.55 -0.93
CA GLN A 261 14.38 -18.91 -0.55
C GLN A 261 14.64 -19.95 -1.64
N THR A 262 14.44 -19.60 -2.92
CA THR A 262 14.49 -20.56 -4.03
C THR A 262 15.64 -20.34 -5.00
N GLY A 263 16.34 -19.19 -4.92
CA GLY A 263 17.33 -18.75 -5.89
C GLY A 263 16.77 -18.36 -7.25
N GLN A 264 15.44 -18.40 -7.44
CA GLN A 264 14.79 -18.11 -8.72
C GLN A 264 14.72 -16.61 -8.98
N GLY A 265 14.88 -16.20 -10.25
CA GLY A 265 14.54 -14.86 -10.73
C GLY A 265 13.12 -14.81 -11.32
N LEU A 266 12.66 -13.61 -11.67
CA LEU A 266 11.40 -13.43 -12.39
C LEU A 266 11.60 -13.66 -13.90
N SER A 267 10.61 -14.28 -14.55
CA SER A 267 10.57 -14.39 -16.01
C SER A 267 10.18 -13.04 -16.63
N ASP A 268 10.59 -12.76 -17.86
CA ASP A 268 10.23 -11.53 -18.59
C ASP A 268 8.72 -11.29 -18.62
N GLU A 269 7.94 -12.37 -18.75
CA GLU A 269 6.49 -12.33 -18.71
C GLU A 269 5.97 -11.89 -17.34
N ASN A 270 6.51 -12.44 -16.24
CA ASN A 270 6.12 -12.01 -14.90
C ASN A 270 6.59 -10.58 -14.62
N ILE A 271 7.76 -10.16 -15.10
CA ILE A 271 8.22 -8.76 -14.99
C ILE A 271 7.21 -7.83 -15.67
N GLN A 272 6.76 -8.15 -16.88
CA GLN A 272 5.71 -7.39 -17.58
C GLN A 272 4.41 -7.32 -16.75
N TYR A 273 4.01 -8.44 -16.15
CA TYR A 273 2.84 -8.51 -15.26
C TYR A 273 2.97 -7.60 -14.04
N GLN A 274 4.12 -7.59 -13.38
CA GLN A 274 4.36 -6.71 -12.24
C GLN A 274 4.38 -5.24 -12.65
N MET A 275 5.01 -4.90 -13.80
CA MET A 275 5.03 -3.52 -14.29
C MET A 275 3.62 -2.95 -14.48
N LEU A 276 2.75 -3.70 -15.17
CA LEU A 276 1.36 -3.31 -15.36
C LEU A 276 0.58 -3.33 -14.04
N THR A 277 0.89 -4.25 -13.13
CA THR A 277 0.30 -4.31 -11.79
C THR A 277 0.54 -3.02 -11.02
N PHE A 278 1.79 -2.52 -10.98
CA PHE A 278 2.12 -1.30 -10.24
C PHE A 278 1.49 -0.05 -10.86
N LEU A 279 1.45 0.03 -12.18
CA LEU A 279 0.75 1.12 -12.89
C LEU A 279 -0.74 1.11 -12.56
N ILE A 280 -1.41 -0.04 -12.63
CA ILE A 280 -2.85 -0.15 -12.33
C ILE A 280 -3.15 0.14 -10.86
N ALA A 281 -2.44 -0.52 -9.94
CA ALA A 281 -2.75 -0.45 -8.50
C ALA A 281 -2.33 0.88 -7.86
N GLY A 282 -1.23 1.48 -8.33
CA GLY A 282 -0.63 2.66 -7.70
C GLY A 282 -1.27 4.00 -8.08
N HIS A 283 -1.80 4.14 -9.29
CA HIS A 283 -2.28 5.44 -9.77
C HIS A 283 -3.66 5.83 -9.20
N GLU A 284 -4.68 4.97 -9.35
CA GLU A 284 -6.08 5.35 -9.06
C GLU A 284 -6.35 5.42 -7.54
N THR A 285 -5.57 4.69 -6.74
CA THR A 285 -5.69 4.68 -5.28
C THR A 285 -5.06 5.92 -4.66
N THR A 286 -3.84 6.27 -5.04
CA THR A 286 -3.12 7.45 -4.52
C THR A 286 -3.81 8.74 -4.98
N SER A 287 -4.26 8.81 -6.24
CA SER A 287 -5.00 9.98 -6.73
C SER A 287 -6.36 10.14 -6.04
N GLY A 288 -7.04 9.02 -5.76
CA GLY A 288 -8.28 9.01 -4.97
C GLY A 288 -8.06 9.54 -3.55
N MET A 289 -7.01 9.09 -2.87
CA MET A 289 -6.64 9.55 -1.53
C MET A 289 -6.39 11.07 -1.50
N LEU A 290 -5.56 11.58 -2.42
CA LEU A 290 -5.29 13.02 -2.55
C LEU A 290 -6.57 13.83 -2.85
N SER A 291 -7.41 13.30 -3.74
CA SER A 291 -8.67 13.96 -4.11
C SER A 291 -9.64 14.03 -2.94
N PHE A 292 -9.84 12.94 -2.20
CA PHE A 292 -10.68 12.92 -1.01
C PHE A 292 -10.10 13.77 0.11
N ALA A 293 -8.78 13.80 0.29
CA ALA A 293 -8.15 14.68 1.26
C ALA A 293 -8.50 16.14 0.96
N MET A 294 -8.39 16.57 -0.32
CA MET A 294 -8.80 17.92 -0.72
C MET A 294 -10.29 18.20 -0.46
N VAL A 295 -11.20 17.22 -0.63
CA VAL A 295 -12.61 17.41 -0.25
C VAL A 295 -12.74 17.74 1.23
N HIS A 296 -12.12 16.93 2.09
CA HIS A 296 -12.25 17.12 3.53
C HIS A 296 -11.56 18.40 3.98
N ILE A 297 -10.35 18.68 3.50
CA ILE A 297 -9.62 19.90 3.84
C ILE A 297 -10.40 21.16 3.46
N LEU A 298 -10.99 21.21 2.26
CA LEU A 298 -11.76 22.37 1.81
C LEU A 298 -13.09 22.57 2.55
N LYS A 299 -13.61 21.51 3.19
CA LYS A 299 -14.85 21.56 4.00
C LYS A 299 -14.61 21.91 5.46
N HIS A 300 -13.37 21.86 5.93
CA HIS A 300 -12.99 22.03 7.33
C HIS A 300 -11.92 23.12 7.46
N PRO A 301 -12.32 24.41 7.55
CA PRO A 301 -11.38 25.55 7.60
C PRO A 301 -10.35 25.45 8.73
N GLU A 302 -10.70 24.84 9.85
CA GLU A 302 -9.81 24.57 10.98
C GLU A 302 -8.70 23.56 10.64
N VAL A 303 -9.03 22.53 9.85
CA VAL A 303 -8.04 21.57 9.33
C VAL A 303 -7.15 22.26 8.32
N TYR A 304 -7.73 23.05 7.41
CA TYR A 304 -7.00 23.84 6.42
C TYR A 304 -5.97 24.76 7.09
N ALA A 305 -6.37 25.48 8.14
CA ALA A 305 -5.50 26.40 8.87
C ALA A 305 -4.34 25.68 9.56
N LYS A 306 -4.58 24.51 10.16
CA LYS A 306 -3.54 23.69 10.79
C LYS A 306 -2.54 23.11 9.78
N ILE A 307 -3.01 22.67 8.62
CA ILE A 307 -2.12 22.25 7.52
C ILE A 307 -1.23 23.40 7.08
N ARG A 308 -1.80 24.59 6.88
CA ARG A 308 -1.02 25.80 6.53
C ARG A 308 0.03 26.11 7.59
N GLN A 309 -0.34 26.08 8.87
CA GLN A 309 0.58 26.33 9.97
C GLN A 309 1.72 25.30 10.00
N GLU A 310 1.41 24.02 9.83
CA GLU A 310 2.42 22.96 9.79
C GLU A 310 3.37 23.14 8.61
N VAL A 311 2.85 23.37 7.41
CA VAL A 311 3.67 23.57 6.21
C VAL A 311 4.60 24.77 6.39
N ASP A 312 4.09 25.88 6.91
CA ASP A 312 4.89 27.09 7.14
C ASP A 312 5.98 26.86 8.20
N ALA A 313 5.68 26.10 9.25
CA ALA A 313 6.63 25.79 10.32
C ALA A 313 7.70 24.79 9.89
N VAL A 314 7.34 23.78 9.09
CA VAL A 314 8.24 22.67 8.73
C VAL A 314 9.06 22.99 7.49
N LEU A 315 8.42 23.49 6.42
CA LEU A 315 9.06 23.76 5.13
C LEU A 315 9.57 25.20 5.04
N GLY A 316 8.84 26.15 5.63
CA GLY A 316 9.12 27.59 5.45
C GLY A 316 9.11 27.95 3.96
N LYS A 317 10.19 28.58 3.48
CA LYS A 317 10.36 28.97 2.07
C LYS A 317 11.27 28.04 1.27
N ASP A 318 11.84 27.01 1.90
CA ASP A 318 12.75 26.09 1.22
C ASP A 318 11.97 25.03 0.44
N LYS A 319 12.62 24.42 -0.56
CA LYS A 319 12.11 23.19 -1.16
C LYS A 319 12.02 22.11 -0.08
N ILE A 320 10.98 21.27 -0.17
CA ILE A 320 10.82 20.12 0.72
C ILE A 320 12.05 19.22 0.66
N ARG A 321 12.49 18.75 1.83
CA ARG A 321 13.59 17.80 2.03
C ARG A 321 13.08 16.53 2.67
N PHE A 322 13.76 15.42 2.43
CA PHE A 322 13.33 14.12 2.95
C PHE A 322 13.19 14.12 4.48
N GLU A 323 14.12 14.77 5.20
CA GLU A 323 14.14 14.81 6.67
C GLU A 323 13.00 15.65 7.27
N GLN A 324 12.21 16.33 6.45
CA GLN A 324 11.02 17.08 6.88
C GLN A 324 9.76 16.22 6.86
N LEU A 325 9.74 15.10 6.13
CA LEU A 325 8.53 14.29 5.96
C LEU A 325 7.99 13.75 7.28
N ASN A 326 8.87 13.33 8.19
CA ASN A 326 8.49 12.85 9.51
C ASN A 326 7.95 13.95 10.45
N LYS A 327 8.08 15.23 10.08
CA LYS A 327 7.54 16.38 10.83
C LYS A 327 6.16 16.81 10.34
N LEU A 328 5.67 16.27 9.23
CA LEU A 328 4.34 16.53 8.67
C LEU A 328 3.26 15.69 9.38
N THR A 329 3.22 15.77 10.70
CA THR A 329 2.40 14.89 11.55
C THR A 329 0.91 15.16 11.38
N TYR A 330 0.51 16.42 11.18
CA TYR A 330 -0.88 16.83 10.96
C TYR A 330 -1.37 16.48 9.54
N ILE A 331 -0.57 16.70 8.49
CA ILE A 331 -0.91 16.21 7.14
C ILE A 331 -1.02 14.68 7.16
N SER A 332 -0.12 13.98 7.84
CA SER A 332 -0.21 12.52 7.99
C SER A 332 -1.51 12.10 8.68
N ALA A 333 -1.90 12.79 9.76
CA ALA A 333 -3.17 12.57 10.45
C ALA A 333 -4.38 12.84 9.54
N VAL A 334 -4.33 13.88 8.71
CA VAL A 334 -5.37 14.21 7.71
C VAL A 334 -5.50 13.10 6.67
N LEU A 335 -4.39 12.54 6.19
CA LEU A 335 -4.39 11.40 5.27
C LEU A 335 -4.97 10.14 5.93
N LYS A 336 -4.58 9.84 7.18
CA LYS A 336 -5.12 8.69 7.95
C LYS A 336 -6.62 8.79 8.15
N GLU A 337 -7.11 9.98 8.51
CA GLU A 337 -8.53 10.27 8.68
C GLU A 337 -9.30 10.27 7.36
N THR A 338 -8.68 10.76 6.29
CA THR A 338 -9.23 10.66 4.93
C THR A 338 -9.44 9.21 4.52
N LEU A 339 -8.47 8.33 4.75
CA LEU A 339 -8.59 6.92 4.43
C LEU A 339 -9.54 6.17 5.37
N ARG A 340 -9.76 6.65 6.60
CA ARG A 340 -10.78 6.11 7.51
C ARG A 340 -12.19 6.37 6.96
N LEU A 341 -12.47 7.62 6.58
CA LEU A 341 -13.82 8.03 6.16
C LEU A 341 -14.10 7.75 4.68
N THR A 342 -13.13 7.98 3.82
CA THR A 342 -13.27 7.88 2.36
C THR A 342 -12.10 7.12 1.77
N PRO A 343 -11.93 5.83 2.12
CA PRO A 343 -10.91 4.99 1.51
C PRO A 343 -11.15 4.89 -0.01
N SER A 344 -10.09 4.94 -0.80
CA SER A 344 -10.19 4.72 -2.25
C SER A 344 -10.57 3.29 -2.60
N ILE A 345 -10.36 2.33 -1.71
CA ILE A 345 -10.83 0.95 -1.82
C ILE A 345 -11.90 0.72 -0.75
N GLY A 346 -13.16 0.59 -1.18
CA GLY A 346 -14.28 0.51 -0.26
C GLY A 346 -14.43 -0.84 0.45
N GLU A 347 -13.98 -1.89 -0.21
CA GLU A 347 -14.01 -3.25 0.29
C GLU A 347 -12.91 -4.11 -0.35
N PHE A 348 -12.53 -5.18 0.33
CA PHE A 348 -11.73 -6.26 -0.26
C PHE A 348 -12.29 -7.61 0.17
N ILE A 349 -11.87 -8.67 -0.52
CA ILE A 349 -12.58 -9.95 -0.49
C ILE A 349 -11.68 -11.07 0.03
N VAL A 350 -12.20 -11.82 1.01
CA VAL A 350 -11.59 -13.03 1.56
C VAL A 350 -12.54 -14.23 1.48
N THR A 351 -12.01 -15.43 1.67
CA THR A 351 -12.76 -16.70 1.79
C THR A 351 -12.05 -17.64 2.75
N CYS A 352 -12.68 -18.74 3.14
CA CYS A 352 -12.11 -19.76 4.00
C CYS A 352 -12.18 -21.15 3.34
N ASP A 353 -11.15 -21.97 3.59
CA ASP A 353 -11.05 -23.34 3.05
C ASP A 353 -11.74 -24.39 3.92
N GLU A 354 -12.27 -23.99 5.06
CA GLU A 354 -13.03 -24.80 6.01
C GLU A 354 -14.23 -24.00 6.52
N ASP A 355 -15.21 -24.70 7.12
CA ASP A 355 -16.31 -24.03 7.80
C ASP A 355 -15.78 -23.24 9.01
N GLN A 356 -16.07 -21.95 9.08
CA GLN A 356 -15.62 -21.06 10.15
C GLN A 356 -16.82 -20.57 10.97
N ILE A 357 -16.65 -20.46 12.29
CA ILE A 357 -17.62 -19.80 13.16
C ILE A 357 -17.03 -18.47 13.66
N VAL A 358 -17.74 -17.36 13.45
CA VAL A 358 -17.31 -15.99 13.77
C VAL A 358 -18.34 -15.25 14.62
N GLY A 359 -17.96 -14.10 15.17
CA GLY A 359 -18.80 -13.22 15.99
C GLY A 359 -19.13 -13.90 17.32
N ASP A 360 -18.11 -14.29 18.08
CA ASP A 360 -18.25 -14.99 19.37
C ASP A 360 -19.07 -16.28 19.26
N LYS A 361 -18.70 -17.14 18.30
CA LYS A 361 -19.33 -18.44 18.01
C LYS A 361 -20.79 -18.35 17.54
N LYS A 362 -21.22 -17.20 17.03
CA LYS A 362 -22.61 -16.94 16.62
C LYS A 362 -22.90 -17.31 15.18
N TYR A 363 -22.03 -16.96 14.24
CA TYR A 363 -22.33 -17.04 12.80
C TYR A 363 -21.48 -18.09 12.10
N LEU A 364 -22.12 -18.99 11.33
CA LEU A 364 -21.44 -19.96 10.49
C LEU A 364 -21.17 -19.38 9.10
N ILE A 365 -19.90 -19.34 8.72
CA ILE A 365 -19.43 -19.09 7.36
C ILE A 365 -19.02 -20.42 6.76
N LYS A 366 -19.65 -20.81 5.65
CA LYS A 366 -19.36 -22.07 4.97
C LYS A 366 -18.08 -21.96 4.16
N LYS A 367 -17.32 -23.05 4.06
CA LYS A 367 -16.18 -23.18 3.13
C LYS A 367 -16.50 -22.57 1.77
N GLY A 368 -15.58 -21.77 1.23
CA GLY A 368 -15.69 -21.15 -0.09
C GLY A 368 -16.66 -19.97 -0.17
N THR A 369 -17.25 -19.54 0.96
CA THR A 369 -18.11 -18.36 0.97
C THR A 369 -17.26 -17.09 0.86
N THR A 370 -17.56 -16.29 -0.16
CA THR A 370 -16.99 -14.95 -0.33
C THR A 370 -17.42 -14.01 0.80
N VAL A 371 -16.45 -13.42 1.48
CA VAL A 371 -16.66 -12.42 2.54
C VAL A 371 -16.06 -11.08 2.08
N ALA A 372 -16.92 -10.08 1.91
CA ALA A 372 -16.54 -8.70 1.65
C ALA A 372 -16.27 -7.99 2.98
N VAL A 373 -15.03 -7.57 3.18
CA VAL A 373 -14.57 -6.79 4.33
C VAL A 373 -14.76 -5.31 3.99
N MET A 374 -15.77 -4.70 4.60
CA MET A 374 -16.24 -3.37 4.24
C MET A 374 -15.43 -2.29 4.98
N VAL A 375 -14.36 -1.80 4.34
CA VAL A 375 -13.42 -0.81 4.92
C VAL A 375 -14.14 0.46 5.35
N HIS A 376 -15.09 0.95 4.53
CA HIS A 376 -15.88 2.15 4.85
C HIS A 376 -16.65 2.06 6.16
N THR A 377 -17.23 0.88 6.45
CA THR A 377 -18.03 0.66 7.67
C THR A 377 -17.14 0.33 8.85
N ILE A 378 -16.03 -0.39 8.66
CA ILE A 378 -15.03 -0.62 9.72
C ILE A 378 -14.47 0.71 10.22
N GLY A 379 -14.14 1.61 9.30
CA GLY A 379 -13.72 2.98 9.62
C GLY A 379 -14.80 3.81 10.32
N ARG A 380 -16.04 3.33 10.43
CA ARG A 380 -17.18 4.01 11.08
C ARG A 380 -17.80 3.22 12.22
N ASP A 381 -17.17 2.12 12.63
CA ASP A 381 -17.68 1.29 13.71
C ASP A 381 -17.80 2.12 15.00
N PRO A 382 -19.02 2.40 15.49
CA PRO A 382 -19.20 3.27 16.65
C PRO A 382 -18.65 2.68 17.95
N THR A 383 -18.43 1.36 17.99
CA THR A 383 -17.82 0.69 19.15
C THR A 383 -16.34 1.06 19.32
N VAL A 384 -15.68 1.48 18.23
CA VAL A 384 -14.26 1.88 18.22
C VAL A 384 -14.10 3.38 18.00
N TRP A 385 -14.87 3.96 17.08
CA TRP A 385 -14.72 5.35 16.66
C TRP A 385 -15.65 6.33 17.39
N GLY A 386 -16.58 5.82 18.21
CA GLY A 386 -17.50 6.61 19.01
C GLY A 386 -18.74 7.09 18.24
N ASN A 387 -19.58 7.90 18.91
CA ASN A 387 -20.81 8.44 18.32
C ASN A 387 -20.54 9.47 17.20
N ASP A 388 -19.35 10.06 17.21
CA ASP A 388 -18.87 11.03 16.21
C ASP A 388 -18.08 10.37 15.08
N ALA A 389 -18.29 9.06 14.85
CA ALA A 389 -17.59 8.27 13.82
C ALA A 389 -17.78 8.78 12.38
N GLU A 390 -18.81 9.57 12.09
CA GLU A 390 -19.03 10.17 10.77
C GLU A 390 -18.31 11.52 10.60
N GLU A 391 -17.79 12.11 11.68
CA GLU A 391 -17.09 13.40 11.64
C GLU A 391 -15.63 13.24 11.18
N PHE A 392 -15.15 14.18 10.36
CA PHE A 392 -13.76 14.24 9.93
C PHE A 392 -12.91 14.96 10.99
N LYS A 393 -12.13 14.20 11.77
CA LYS A 393 -11.36 14.70 12.91
C LYS A 393 -9.94 14.12 12.92
N PRO A 394 -8.97 14.77 12.23
CA PRO A 394 -7.57 14.32 12.19
C PRO A 394 -6.95 14.12 13.58
N GLU A 395 -7.44 14.81 14.61
CA GLU A 395 -6.95 14.70 15.99
C GLU A 395 -7.14 13.30 16.62
N ARG A 396 -7.92 12.40 15.99
CA ARG A 396 -7.97 10.97 16.34
C ARG A 396 -6.70 10.22 15.98
N MET A 397 -5.92 10.76 15.06
CA MET A 397 -4.74 10.12 14.48
C MET A 397 -3.42 10.62 15.09
N LEU A 398 -3.50 11.44 16.14
CA LEU A 398 -2.39 12.11 16.79
C LEU A 398 -2.20 11.61 18.23
N ASP A 399 -1.06 11.98 18.82
CA ASP A 399 -0.78 11.85 20.26
C ASP A 399 -0.94 10.43 20.82
N GLY A 400 -0.53 9.40 20.06
CA GLY A 400 -0.64 8.00 20.47
C GLY A 400 -2.02 7.37 20.31
N LYS A 401 -3.05 8.15 19.90
CA LYS A 401 -4.43 7.66 19.78
C LYS A 401 -4.61 6.71 18.61
N PHE A 402 -3.88 6.93 17.52
CA PHE A 402 -3.87 6.02 16.38
C PHE A 402 -3.29 4.66 16.78
N GLU A 403 -2.19 4.71 17.52
CA GLU A 403 -1.46 3.54 17.97
C GLU A 403 -2.27 2.73 19.00
N ALA A 404 -3.11 3.41 19.78
CA ALA A 404 -4.03 2.80 20.74
C ALA A 404 -5.26 2.13 20.10
N LEU A 405 -5.48 2.27 18.78
CA LEU A 405 -6.64 1.67 18.12
C LEU A 405 -6.56 0.13 18.16
N PRO A 406 -7.70 -0.58 18.31
CA PRO A 406 -7.73 -2.03 18.25
C PRO A 406 -7.13 -2.56 16.93
N PRO A 407 -6.55 -3.79 16.92
CA PRO A 407 -6.10 -4.42 15.69
C PRO A 407 -7.19 -4.42 14.60
N LYS A 408 -6.78 -4.18 13.36
CA LYS A 408 -7.68 -4.14 12.18
C LYS A 408 -8.79 -3.09 12.22
N ALA A 409 -8.73 -2.10 13.12
CA ALA A 409 -9.63 -0.94 13.12
C ALA A 409 -9.39 0.02 11.94
N TRP A 410 -8.18 0.02 11.38
CA TRP A 410 -7.78 0.83 10.24
C TRP A 410 -7.07 -0.06 9.21
N VAL A 411 -7.75 -0.40 8.11
CA VAL A 411 -7.28 -1.34 7.08
C VAL A 411 -7.44 -0.85 5.62
N PRO A 412 -7.21 0.45 5.31
CA PRO A 412 -7.36 0.96 3.94
C PRO A 412 -6.32 0.38 2.96
N PHE A 413 -5.23 -0.17 3.47
CA PHE A 413 -4.18 -0.83 2.71
C PHE A 413 -4.31 -2.36 2.70
N GLY A 414 -5.46 -2.91 3.13
CA GLY A 414 -5.64 -4.34 3.32
C GLY A 414 -4.99 -4.84 4.61
N SER A 415 -4.62 -6.11 4.64
CA SER A 415 -4.12 -6.79 5.84
C SER A 415 -3.29 -8.01 5.46
N GLY A 416 -2.32 -8.36 6.29
CA GLY A 416 -1.55 -9.59 6.21
C GLY A 416 -0.47 -9.53 5.13
N ALA A 417 0.03 -10.71 4.75
CA ALA A 417 1.01 -10.86 3.67
C ALA A 417 0.48 -10.33 2.32
N ARG A 418 -0.85 -10.21 2.15
CA ARG A 418 -1.50 -9.63 0.97
C ARG A 418 -1.83 -8.13 1.10
N ALA A 419 -1.34 -7.45 2.13
CA ALA A 419 -1.46 -6.01 2.27
C ALA A 419 -0.74 -5.26 1.13
N CYS A 420 -1.04 -3.97 1.00
CA CYS A 420 -0.49 -3.13 -0.05
C CYS A 420 1.03 -2.94 0.15
N ILE A 421 1.82 -3.61 -0.69
CA ILE A 421 3.27 -3.44 -0.78
C ILE A 421 3.67 -1.99 -1.10
N GLY A 422 2.83 -1.27 -1.86
CA GLY A 422 3.07 0.12 -2.25
C GLY A 422 2.68 1.16 -1.19
N ARG A 423 2.28 0.75 0.02
CA ARG A 423 1.86 1.70 1.09
C ARG A 423 2.93 2.75 1.38
N PRO A 424 4.21 2.42 1.63
CA PRO A 424 5.22 3.44 1.91
C PRO A 424 5.43 4.41 0.76
N PHE A 425 5.36 3.92 -0.48
CA PHE A 425 5.46 4.72 -1.70
C PHE A 425 4.34 5.75 -1.79
N SER A 426 3.07 5.30 -1.70
CA SER A 426 1.92 6.19 -1.84
C SER A 426 1.82 7.19 -0.68
N TRP A 427 2.25 6.78 0.51
CA TRP A 427 2.30 7.66 1.68
C TRP A 427 3.31 8.79 1.49
N GLN A 428 4.53 8.48 1.06
CA GLN A 428 5.55 9.48 0.79
C GLN A 428 5.12 10.43 -0.34
N GLU A 429 4.61 9.90 -1.45
CA GLU A 429 4.11 10.72 -2.56
C GLU A 429 3.02 11.69 -2.08
N ALA A 430 2.08 11.21 -1.27
CA ALA A 430 0.98 12.04 -0.79
C ALA A 430 1.43 13.13 0.19
N LEU A 431 2.38 12.84 1.08
CA LEU A 431 2.97 13.85 1.97
C LEU A 431 3.70 14.93 1.17
N ILE A 432 4.52 14.53 0.18
CA ILE A 432 5.22 15.48 -0.70
C ILE A 432 4.21 16.33 -1.46
N ALA A 433 3.21 15.70 -2.08
CA ALA A 433 2.19 16.39 -2.87
C ALA A 433 1.44 17.43 -2.02
N LEU A 434 0.83 17.02 -0.89
CA LEU A 434 0.06 17.93 -0.05
C LEU A 434 0.93 19.05 0.54
N ALA A 435 2.09 18.74 1.11
CA ALA A 435 2.94 19.78 1.69
C ALA A 435 3.39 20.79 0.64
N THR A 436 3.78 20.32 -0.55
CA THR A 436 4.28 21.18 -1.62
C THR A 436 3.18 22.05 -2.22
N ILE A 437 1.98 21.51 -2.47
CA ILE A 437 0.89 22.32 -3.03
C ILE A 437 0.37 23.36 -2.02
N PHE A 438 0.32 23.04 -0.72
CA PHE A 438 -0.07 24.01 0.33
C PHE A 438 1.03 25.03 0.64
N GLN A 439 2.29 24.71 0.35
CA GLN A 439 3.39 25.68 0.42
C GLN A 439 3.22 26.75 -0.67
N LYS A 440 2.69 26.37 -1.84
CA LYS A 440 2.59 27.25 -3.02
C LYS A 440 1.25 27.96 -3.16
N PHE A 441 0.15 27.30 -2.83
CA PHE A 441 -1.20 27.75 -3.15
C PHE A 441 -2.09 27.87 -1.91
N ASP A 442 -2.97 28.86 -1.95
CA ASP A 442 -4.25 28.82 -1.26
C ASP A 442 -5.31 28.22 -2.18
N PHE A 443 -6.33 27.55 -1.64
CA PHE A 443 -7.33 26.86 -2.43
C PHE A 443 -8.73 27.42 -2.16
N ALA A 444 -9.47 27.66 -3.24
CA ALA A 444 -10.86 28.10 -3.17
C ALA A 444 -11.76 27.10 -3.92
N PRO A 445 -12.82 26.57 -3.29
CA PRO A 445 -13.77 25.73 -4.01
C PRO A 445 -14.42 26.52 -5.15
N VAL A 446 -14.61 25.89 -6.32
CA VAL A 446 -15.36 26.52 -7.43
C VAL A 446 -16.84 26.64 -7.06
N ASP A 447 -17.37 25.58 -6.42
CA ASP A 447 -18.71 25.54 -5.85
C ASP A 447 -18.62 25.40 -4.32
N PRO A 448 -18.87 26.48 -3.56
CA PRO A 448 -18.88 26.42 -2.09
C PRO A 448 -19.97 25.48 -1.51
N ALA A 449 -21.01 25.15 -2.28
CA ALA A 449 -22.07 24.25 -1.88
C ALA A 449 -21.80 22.79 -2.29
N TYR A 450 -20.61 22.49 -2.82
CA TYR A 450 -20.24 21.15 -3.27
C TYR A 450 -20.47 20.09 -2.18
N THR A 451 -21.38 19.16 -2.46
CA THR A 451 -21.63 18.00 -1.61
C THR A 451 -20.90 16.79 -2.19
N LEU A 452 -20.22 16.04 -1.33
CA LEU A 452 -19.42 14.91 -1.76
C LEU A 452 -20.33 13.86 -2.41
N GLN A 453 -20.06 13.57 -3.68
CA GLN A 453 -20.65 12.45 -4.40
C GLN A 453 -19.52 11.49 -4.77
N MET A 454 -19.72 10.19 -4.61
CA MET A 454 -18.73 9.20 -5.02
C MET A 454 -18.94 8.79 -6.48
N LYS A 455 -17.85 8.58 -7.20
CA LYS A 455 -17.81 7.82 -8.46
C LYS A 455 -17.00 6.55 -8.19
N GLN A 456 -17.53 5.40 -8.61
CA GLN A 456 -16.89 4.10 -8.41
C GLN A 456 -16.57 3.47 -9.77
N THR A 457 -15.29 3.18 -9.98
CA THR A 457 -14.75 2.40 -11.10
C THR A 457 -14.19 1.11 -10.53
N ILE A 458 -12.87 0.99 -10.43
CA ILE A 458 -12.21 -0.02 -9.60
C ILE A 458 -12.01 0.55 -8.20
N THR A 459 -11.64 1.83 -8.13
CA THR A 459 -11.53 2.59 -6.88
C THR A 459 -12.68 3.60 -6.74
N LEU A 460 -12.70 4.28 -5.59
CA LEU A 460 -13.58 5.38 -5.27
C LEU A 460 -12.84 6.71 -5.42
N LYS A 461 -13.55 7.70 -5.97
CA LYS A 461 -13.08 9.08 -6.08
C LYS A 461 -14.23 10.08 -5.93
N PRO A 462 -13.97 11.32 -5.52
CA PRO A 462 -14.99 12.35 -5.49
C PRO A 462 -15.42 12.71 -6.92
N LYS A 463 -16.71 12.71 -7.18
CA LYS A 463 -17.30 13.09 -8.46
C LYS A 463 -17.43 14.61 -8.53
N GLY A 464 -16.87 15.21 -9.58
CA GLY A 464 -17.08 16.62 -9.91
C GLY A 464 -16.48 17.61 -8.90
N LEU A 465 -15.49 17.19 -8.11
CA LEU A 465 -14.72 18.12 -7.30
C LEU A 465 -13.99 19.10 -8.22
N LYS A 466 -14.10 20.41 -7.92
CA LYS A 466 -13.35 21.45 -8.59
C LYS A 466 -12.91 22.53 -7.61
N PHE A 467 -11.68 23.00 -7.75
CA PHE A 467 -11.16 24.14 -6.99
C PHE A 467 -10.28 25.02 -7.85
N ARG A 468 -9.95 26.21 -7.34
CA ARG A 468 -8.93 27.10 -7.90
C ARG A 468 -7.72 27.09 -6.97
N ALA A 469 -6.52 27.03 -7.55
CA ALA A 469 -5.26 27.16 -6.83
C ALA A 469 -4.76 28.61 -7.00
N ILE A 470 -4.68 29.35 -5.90
CA ILE A 470 -4.34 30.77 -5.86
C ILE A 470 -2.91 30.88 -5.33
N PRO A 471 -1.93 31.34 -6.13
CA PRO A 471 -0.55 31.47 -5.64
C PRO A 471 -0.48 32.34 -4.38
N ARG A 472 0.22 31.87 -3.34
CA ARG A 472 0.43 32.66 -2.12
C ARG A 472 1.35 33.84 -2.42
N LYS A 473 1.12 34.99 -1.77
CA LYS A 473 1.90 36.22 -2.00
C LYS A 473 3.41 36.04 -1.78
N ASP A 474 3.79 35.21 -0.81
CA ASP A 474 5.18 34.92 -0.45
C ASP A 474 5.61 33.49 -0.82
N ALA A 475 4.92 32.87 -1.77
CA ALA A 475 5.20 31.49 -2.15
C ALA A 475 6.62 31.34 -2.71
N PRO A 476 7.32 30.23 -2.40
CA PRO A 476 8.62 29.98 -3.01
C PRO A 476 8.51 29.80 -4.52
N SER A 477 9.58 30.16 -5.22
CA SER A 477 9.73 29.87 -6.64
C SER A 477 10.05 28.40 -6.83
N PHE A 478 9.25 27.70 -7.63
CA PHE A 478 9.52 26.31 -7.98
C PHE A 478 10.26 26.27 -9.31
N SER A 479 11.35 25.50 -9.34
CA SER A 479 12.03 25.09 -10.56
C SER A 479 11.98 23.58 -10.64
N VAL A 480 11.72 23.07 -11.85
CA VAL A 480 11.88 21.64 -12.15
C VAL A 480 13.30 21.24 -11.74
N ILE A 481 13.44 20.15 -11.01
CA ILE A 481 14.76 19.60 -10.70
C ILE A 481 15.37 19.22 -12.06
N ALA A 482 16.43 19.92 -12.46
CA ALA A 482 17.20 19.49 -13.62
C ALA A 482 17.68 18.06 -13.34
N PRO A 483 17.55 17.11 -14.29
CA PRO A 483 18.05 15.77 -14.08
C PRO A 483 19.50 15.87 -13.61
N LYS A 484 19.82 15.25 -12.47
CA LYS A 484 21.21 15.08 -12.05
C LYS A 484 21.88 14.31 -13.19
N ASN A 485 22.62 14.99 -14.06
CA ASN A 485 23.71 14.34 -14.76
C ASN A 485 24.55 13.69 -13.66
N PRO A 486 24.93 12.40 -13.77
CA PRO A 486 25.85 11.81 -12.82
C PRO A 486 27.14 12.62 -12.93
N SER A 487 27.32 13.58 -12.01
CA SER A 487 28.60 14.22 -11.83
C SER A 487 29.49 13.13 -11.25
N ILE A 488 30.55 12.82 -11.99
CA ILE A 488 31.66 12.01 -11.54
C ILE A 488 32.41 12.85 -10.48
N SER A 489 31.80 13.14 -9.34
CA SER A 489 32.47 13.80 -8.21
C SER A 489 31.60 13.86 -6.95
N GLU A 490 30.96 12.77 -6.56
CA GLU A 490 31.00 12.44 -5.14
C GLU A 490 31.56 11.04 -5.12
N ALA A 491 32.82 10.95 -4.68
CA ALA A 491 33.37 9.69 -4.26
C ALA A 491 32.42 9.18 -3.18
N ALA A 492 31.46 8.35 -3.58
CA ALA A 492 31.00 7.27 -2.76
C ALA A 492 32.29 6.64 -2.29
N SER A 493 32.67 6.94 -1.05
CA SER A 493 33.52 6.06 -0.29
C SER A 493 32.72 4.76 -0.24
N THR A 494 32.86 3.96 -1.29
CA THR A 494 32.75 2.53 -1.25
C THR A 494 33.74 2.20 -0.14
N ILE A 495 33.23 2.12 1.08
CA ILE A 495 33.89 1.39 2.13
C ILE A 495 33.81 -0.02 1.58
N VAL A 496 34.81 -0.36 0.78
CA VAL A 496 35.18 -1.74 0.49
C VAL A 496 35.16 -2.37 1.87
N VAL A 497 34.30 -3.37 2.04
CA VAL A 497 34.41 -4.28 3.16
C VAL A 497 35.81 -4.86 3.02
N ALA A 498 36.78 -4.18 3.63
CA ALA A 498 38.01 -4.81 3.99
C ALA A 498 37.52 -5.91 4.92
N ASN A 499 37.51 -7.14 4.41
CA ASN A 499 37.94 -8.27 5.20
C ASN A 499 39.34 -7.89 5.70
N GLY A 500 39.38 -7.02 6.70
CA GLY A 500 40.61 -6.68 7.37
C GLY A 500 41.01 -7.97 8.02
N ASP A 501 42.13 -8.52 7.58
CA ASP A 501 42.90 -9.61 8.18
C ASP A 501 43.36 -9.22 9.60
N ASN A 502 42.44 -8.77 10.44
CA ASN A 502 42.64 -8.59 11.86
C ASN A 502 42.22 -9.91 12.50
N GLU A 503 42.98 -10.98 12.23
CA GLU A 503 42.84 -12.29 12.90
C GLU A 503 42.93 -12.17 14.43
N LYS A 504 43.41 -11.03 14.94
CA LYS A 504 43.61 -10.73 16.37
C LYS A 504 42.46 -9.96 17.04
N GLY A 505 41.40 -9.58 16.31
CA GLY A 505 40.25 -8.86 16.88
C GLY A 505 39.30 -9.79 17.66
N ILE A 506 38.61 -9.25 18.68
CA ILE A 506 37.57 -10.02 19.41
C ILE A 506 36.44 -10.36 18.41
N PRO A 507 35.98 -11.62 18.30
CA PRO A 507 34.86 -11.98 17.44
C PRO A 507 33.62 -11.15 17.76
N LEU A 508 32.93 -10.65 16.74
CA LEU A 508 31.63 -9.96 16.84
C LEU A 508 30.70 -10.56 15.78
N HIS A 509 29.59 -11.14 16.20
CA HIS A 509 28.63 -11.73 15.27
C HIS A 509 27.46 -10.78 15.07
N VAL A 510 27.26 -10.28 13.86
CA VAL A 510 26.15 -9.41 13.50
C VAL A 510 25.14 -10.23 12.72
N LEU A 511 24.00 -10.54 13.34
CA LEU A 511 22.94 -11.33 12.73
C LEU A 511 21.77 -10.42 12.35
N TYR A 512 21.19 -10.59 11.16
CA TYR A 512 20.06 -9.76 10.75
C TYR A 512 18.84 -10.52 10.21
N GLY A 513 17.67 -9.97 10.50
CA GLY A 513 16.39 -10.35 9.90
C GLY A 513 15.80 -9.16 9.13
N SER A 514 15.66 -9.26 7.80
CA SER A 514 15.18 -8.14 6.99
C SER A 514 14.47 -8.56 5.71
N ASN A 515 13.22 -8.12 5.53
CA ASN A 515 12.53 -8.18 4.23
C ASN A 515 12.60 -6.84 3.48
N SER A 516 12.79 -5.71 4.18
CA SER A 516 12.83 -4.36 3.59
C SER A 516 14.26 -3.83 3.37
N GLY A 517 15.29 -4.61 3.70
CA GLY A 517 16.70 -4.23 3.61
C GLY A 517 17.20 -3.24 4.67
N SER A 518 16.34 -2.66 5.49
CA SER A 518 16.75 -1.63 6.48
C SER A 518 17.61 -2.20 7.60
N CYS A 519 17.21 -3.35 8.16
CA CYS A 519 17.99 -4.06 9.17
C CYS A 519 19.31 -4.60 8.61
N GLU A 520 19.29 -5.08 7.36
CA GLU A 520 20.49 -5.52 6.65
C GLU A 520 21.49 -4.38 6.47
N GLY A 521 21.04 -3.22 5.97
CA GLY A 521 21.91 -2.04 5.80
C GLY A 521 22.48 -1.54 7.13
N PHE A 522 21.70 -1.58 8.21
CA PHE A 522 22.20 -1.22 9.54
C PHE A 522 23.20 -2.25 10.08
N ALA A 523 22.94 -3.55 9.90
CA ALA A 523 23.87 -4.62 10.25
C ALA A 523 25.21 -4.51 9.49
N GLN A 524 25.16 -4.22 8.19
CA GLN A 524 26.36 -3.92 7.37
C GLN A 524 27.13 -2.70 7.91
N THR A 525 26.42 -1.68 8.38
CA THR A 525 27.04 -0.50 9.01
C THR A 525 27.74 -0.84 10.33
N ILE A 526 27.15 -1.72 11.14
CA ILE A 526 27.77 -2.20 12.39
C ILE A 526 29.03 -3.01 12.06
N ALA A 527 28.93 -3.98 11.14
CA ALA A 527 30.02 -4.84 10.74
C ALA A 527 31.20 -4.05 10.15
N SER A 528 30.93 -3.10 9.25
CA SER A 528 31.99 -2.26 8.61
C SER A 528 32.72 -1.36 9.60
N LYS A 529 32.08 -0.93 10.70
CA LYS A 529 32.71 -0.09 11.73
C LYS A 529 33.40 -0.89 12.84
N ALA A 530 33.24 -2.22 12.87
CA ALA A 530 33.72 -3.08 13.94
C ALA A 530 35.26 -3.14 14.04
N ALA A 531 35.95 -3.20 12.90
CA ALA A 531 37.42 -3.28 12.86
C ALA A 531 38.09 -2.08 13.56
N GLY A 532 37.57 -0.86 13.34
CA GLY A 532 38.04 0.36 14.01
C GLY A 532 37.78 0.41 15.52
N LYS A 533 37.07 -0.58 16.06
CA LYS A 533 36.76 -0.75 17.49
C LYS A 533 37.41 -1.99 18.11
N GLY A 534 38.32 -2.65 17.39
CA GLY A 534 39.06 -3.82 17.89
C GLY A 534 38.30 -5.15 17.75
N PHE A 535 37.20 -5.17 17.00
CA PHE A 535 36.41 -6.38 16.73
C PHE A 535 36.70 -6.95 15.35
N ARG A 536 36.54 -8.27 15.21
CA ARG A 536 36.48 -8.99 13.94
C ARG A 536 35.02 -9.38 13.70
N ALA A 537 34.33 -8.64 12.84
CA ALA A 537 32.91 -8.86 12.59
C ALA A 537 32.66 -9.99 11.58
N ASN A 538 31.70 -10.87 11.90
CA ASN A 538 31.03 -11.73 10.95
C ASN A 538 29.60 -11.23 10.74
N LEU A 539 29.11 -11.19 9.50
CA LEU A 539 27.78 -10.71 9.15
C LEU A 539 26.99 -11.83 8.47
N ASP A 540 25.89 -12.24 9.07
CA ASP A 540 25.04 -13.32 8.54
C ASP A 540 23.55 -13.06 8.80
N THR A 541 22.67 -13.84 8.17
CA THR A 541 21.23 -13.80 8.44
C THR A 541 20.90 -14.50 9.76
N LEU A 542 19.75 -14.18 10.37
CA LEU A 542 19.31 -14.86 11.59
C LEU A 542 19.12 -16.36 11.40
N ASP A 543 18.56 -16.79 10.28
CA ASP A 543 18.33 -18.21 9.99
C ASP A 543 19.63 -19.03 9.89
N SER A 544 20.78 -18.41 9.62
CA SER A 544 22.09 -19.10 9.67
C SER A 544 22.45 -19.60 11.08
N ALA A 545 21.94 -18.94 12.13
CA ALA A 545 22.22 -19.23 13.53
C ALA A 545 21.14 -20.11 14.20
N THR A 546 20.22 -20.70 13.42
CA THR A 546 19.06 -21.47 13.94
C THR A 546 19.44 -22.58 14.90
N ASN A 547 20.58 -23.25 14.68
CA ASN A 547 21.00 -24.42 15.45
C ASN A 547 22.13 -24.13 16.45
N ASN A 548 22.81 -22.98 16.35
CA ASN A 548 23.93 -22.64 17.20
C ASN A 548 24.15 -21.12 17.22
N ILE A 549 23.89 -20.50 18.37
CA ILE A 549 24.19 -19.08 18.58
C ILE A 549 25.64 -18.98 19.09
N PRO A 550 26.53 -18.22 18.43
CA PRO A 550 27.93 -18.14 18.83
C PRO A 550 28.13 -17.62 20.27
N ALA A 551 29.09 -18.21 20.99
CA ALA A 551 29.45 -17.84 22.36
C ALA A 551 30.91 -17.33 22.50
N ASP A 552 31.69 -17.32 21.41
CA ASP A 552 33.08 -16.87 21.38
C ASP A 552 33.25 -15.34 21.26
N GLY A 553 32.14 -14.61 21.22
CA GLY A 553 32.10 -13.15 21.17
C GLY A 553 30.67 -12.60 21.28
N PRO A 554 30.50 -11.27 21.34
CA PRO A 554 29.18 -10.64 21.38
C PRO A 554 28.37 -10.93 20.11
N VAL A 555 27.08 -11.17 20.28
CA VAL A 555 26.10 -11.33 19.20
C VAL A 555 25.20 -10.09 19.14
N VAL A 556 25.24 -9.36 18.04
CA VAL A 556 24.37 -8.21 17.77
C VAL A 556 23.30 -8.63 16.78
N ILE A 557 22.05 -8.62 17.21
CA ILE A 557 20.90 -8.98 16.38
C ILE A 557 20.19 -7.71 15.91
N VAL A 558 20.04 -7.54 14.61
CA VAL A 558 19.29 -6.43 14.00
C VAL A 558 18.11 -7.00 13.22
N THR A 559 16.89 -6.82 13.70
CA THR A 559 15.72 -7.47 13.06
C THR A 559 14.48 -6.61 13.08
N ALA A 560 13.56 -6.89 12.15
CA ALA A 560 12.29 -6.19 12.01
C ALA A 560 11.10 -7.10 12.31
N SER A 561 9.96 -6.47 12.62
CA SER A 561 8.65 -7.11 12.62
C SER A 561 7.90 -6.76 11.34
N PHE A 562 7.40 -7.76 10.62
CA PHE A 562 6.52 -7.57 9.46
C PHE A 562 5.11 -8.04 9.82
N GLU A 563 4.25 -7.09 10.17
CA GLU A 563 2.90 -7.37 10.70
C GLU A 563 2.91 -8.37 11.89
N GLY A 564 3.97 -8.31 12.68
CA GLY A 564 4.15 -9.15 13.86
C GLY A 564 4.81 -10.50 13.61
N GLU A 565 5.06 -10.84 12.35
CA GLU A 565 5.80 -12.03 11.97
C GLU A 565 7.28 -11.68 11.68
N PRO A 566 8.20 -12.65 11.85
CA PRO A 566 9.62 -12.43 11.57
C PRO A 566 9.88 -12.20 10.08
N ALA A 567 11.03 -11.60 9.78
CA ALA A 567 11.55 -11.57 8.42
C ALA A 567 11.72 -12.99 7.85
N ASP A 568 11.69 -13.11 6.53
CA ASP A 568 11.76 -14.39 5.81
C ASP A 568 13.08 -15.13 6.07
N ASN A 569 14.16 -14.38 6.35
CA ASN A 569 15.49 -14.89 6.73
C ASN A 569 15.72 -14.93 8.26
N ALA A 570 14.65 -14.85 9.05
CA ALA A 570 14.65 -14.99 10.50
C ALA A 570 13.56 -15.95 11.03
N GLY A 571 12.70 -16.47 10.16
CA GLY A 571 11.56 -17.29 10.54
C GLY A 571 11.95 -18.63 11.15
N HIS A 572 12.97 -19.29 10.61
CA HIS A 572 13.48 -20.55 11.16
C HIS A 572 14.13 -20.32 12.52
N PHE A 573 14.92 -19.25 12.65
CA PHE A 573 15.54 -18.86 13.91
C PHE A 573 14.50 -18.60 15.01
N VAL A 574 13.48 -17.78 14.74
CA VAL A 574 12.44 -17.46 15.72
C VAL A 574 11.63 -18.70 16.09
N LYS A 575 11.32 -19.57 15.12
CA LYS A 575 10.64 -20.84 15.39
C LYS A 575 11.48 -21.75 16.27
N ALA A 576 12.76 -21.93 15.97
CA ALA A 576 13.66 -22.74 16.79
C ALA A 576 13.82 -22.17 18.20
N LEU A 577 13.97 -20.85 18.33
CA LEU A 577 14.12 -20.16 19.61
C LEU A 577 12.87 -20.30 20.50
N THR A 578 11.66 -20.33 19.91
CA THR A 578 10.39 -20.35 20.65
C THR A 578 9.78 -21.73 20.86
N VAL A 579 10.01 -22.71 19.97
CA VAL A 579 9.33 -24.02 19.99
C VAL A 579 10.18 -25.13 20.60
N SER A 580 11.51 -25.04 20.58
CA SER A 580 12.36 -26.19 20.96
C SER A 580 12.75 -26.26 22.45
N GLU A 581 12.53 -27.43 23.04
CA GLU A 581 13.23 -27.94 24.24
C GLU A 581 14.75 -28.21 23.98
N ASN A 582 15.20 -28.11 22.72
CA ASN A 582 16.57 -28.39 22.27
C ASN A 582 17.54 -27.19 22.32
N VAL A 583 17.05 -25.95 22.49
CA VAL A 583 17.93 -24.82 22.84
C VAL A 583 17.97 -24.75 24.37
N LYS A 584 18.74 -25.67 24.98
CA LYS A 584 19.09 -25.67 26.40
C LYS A 584 20.48 -25.06 26.54
N ASP A 585 20.60 -24.13 27.49
CA ASP A 585 21.79 -23.33 27.81
C ASP A 585 22.31 -22.46 26.68
N LEU A 586 21.90 -21.19 26.70
CA LEU A 586 22.65 -20.10 26.08
C LEU A 586 23.67 -19.48 27.06
N ASP A 587 24.04 -20.24 28.09
CA ASP A 587 25.07 -19.84 29.06
C ASP A 587 26.39 -19.58 28.33
N GLY A 588 26.93 -18.37 28.50
CA GLY A 588 28.13 -17.89 27.80
C GLY A 588 27.84 -17.09 26.53
N VAL A 589 26.62 -17.13 25.98
CA VAL A 589 26.22 -16.21 24.90
C VAL A 589 25.99 -14.83 25.49
N SER A 590 26.62 -13.82 24.90
CA SER A 590 26.39 -12.41 25.24
C SER A 590 25.76 -11.70 24.05
N PHE A 591 24.66 -10.98 24.24
CA PHE A 591 23.88 -10.47 23.11
C PHE A 591 23.38 -9.02 23.28
N ALA A 592 23.08 -8.37 22.17
CA ALA A 592 22.33 -7.12 22.10
C ALA A 592 21.34 -7.17 20.92
N VAL A 593 20.13 -6.64 21.11
CA VAL A 593 19.11 -6.59 20.05
C VAL A 593 18.83 -5.14 19.68
N PHE A 594 18.77 -4.86 18.39
CA PHE A 594 18.20 -3.64 17.83
C PHE A 594 17.02 -3.99 16.93
N GLY A 595 15.83 -3.50 17.29
CA GLY A 595 14.60 -3.75 16.57
C GLY A 595 14.23 -2.59 15.65
N ALA A 596 13.83 -2.89 14.41
CA ALA A 596 13.18 -1.96 13.51
C ALA A 596 11.67 -2.26 13.47
N GLY A 597 10.88 -1.48 14.21
CA GLY A 597 9.43 -1.51 14.17
C GLY A 597 8.90 -0.36 13.33
N ASN A 598 7.60 -0.34 13.05
CA ASN A 598 6.96 0.81 12.43
C ASN A 598 5.64 1.11 13.17
N HIS A 599 5.48 2.32 13.71
CA HIS A 599 4.29 2.73 14.48
C HIS A 599 2.99 2.69 13.67
N ASP A 600 3.08 2.72 12.34
CA ASP A 600 1.95 2.50 11.46
C ASP A 600 1.38 1.06 11.54
N TRP A 601 2.10 0.13 12.17
CA TRP A 601 1.64 -1.19 12.61
C TRP A 601 1.75 -1.33 14.13
N ALA A 602 1.22 -0.33 14.85
CA ALA A 602 1.30 -0.18 16.31
C ALA A 602 1.12 -1.47 17.11
N GLN A 603 0.14 -2.30 16.75
CA GLN A 603 -0.19 -3.55 17.44
C GLN A 603 0.91 -4.62 17.35
N THR A 604 1.77 -4.50 16.35
CA THR A 604 2.91 -5.40 16.12
C THR A 604 4.24 -4.68 16.19
N TYR A 605 4.24 -3.43 16.66
CA TYR A 605 5.43 -2.61 16.83
C TYR A 605 6.44 -3.36 17.70
N GLN A 606 7.62 -3.64 17.11
CA GLN A 606 8.72 -4.34 17.77
C GLN A 606 8.39 -5.76 18.30
N ARG A 607 7.28 -6.39 17.87
CA ARG A 607 6.87 -7.74 18.35
C ARG A 607 7.99 -8.79 18.26
N VAL A 608 8.63 -8.94 17.09
CA VAL A 608 9.67 -9.95 16.85
C VAL A 608 10.99 -9.58 17.56
N PRO A 609 11.52 -8.35 17.47
CA PRO A 609 12.68 -7.94 18.26
C PRO A 609 12.50 -8.16 19.76
N ARG A 610 11.36 -7.76 20.33
CA ARG A 610 11.03 -7.97 21.75
C ARG A 610 10.94 -9.45 22.11
N LEU A 611 10.34 -10.27 21.23
CA LEU A 611 10.25 -11.72 21.42
C LEU A 611 11.65 -12.36 21.46
N ILE A 612 12.54 -12.01 20.53
CA ILE A 612 13.91 -12.54 20.50
C ILE A 612 14.68 -12.09 21.74
N ASP A 613 14.67 -10.79 22.05
CA ASP A 613 15.39 -10.22 23.20
C ASP A 613 14.96 -10.88 24.53
N ALA A 614 13.65 -11.00 24.76
CA ALA A 614 13.11 -11.62 25.96
C ALA A 614 13.40 -13.14 26.02
N THR A 615 13.30 -13.84 24.89
CA THR A 615 13.49 -15.30 24.87
C THR A 615 14.97 -15.67 25.05
N LEU A 616 15.90 -14.89 24.51
CA LEU A 616 17.34 -15.08 24.71
C LEU A 616 17.74 -14.93 26.18
N GLU A 617 17.27 -13.86 26.84
CA GLU A 617 17.49 -13.64 28.27
C GLU A 617 16.88 -14.77 29.12
N HIS A 618 15.63 -15.16 28.84
CA HIS A 618 14.97 -16.25 29.54
C HIS A 618 15.70 -17.61 29.39
N LYS A 619 16.45 -17.80 28.30
CA LYS A 619 17.22 -19.03 28.02
C LYS A 619 18.69 -18.97 28.51
N GLY A 620 19.06 -17.96 29.30
CA GLY A 620 20.38 -17.87 29.97
C GLY A 620 21.42 -16.98 29.29
N ALA A 621 21.11 -16.39 28.13
CA ALA A 621 22.04 -15.49 27.46
C ALA A 621 22.18 -14.16 28.23
N LYS A 622 23.40 -13.60 28.28
CA LYS A 622 23.68 -12.34 28.97
C LYS A 622 23.39 -11.14 28.06
N ARG A 623 22.39 -10.33 28.41
CA ARG A 623 22.12 -9.05 27.73
C ARG A 623 23.25 -8.05 28.00
N LEU A 624 23.85 -7.52 26.94
CA LEU A 624 24.93 -6.52 26.99
C LEU A 624 24.41 -5.08 26.98
N LEU A 625 23.32 -4.83 26.26
CA LEU A 625 22.67 -3.52 26.12
C LEU A 625 21.15 -3.71 26.18
N GLY A 626 20.43 -2.70 26.69
CA GLY A 626 18.97 -2.68 26.56
C GLY A 626 18.53 -2.76 25.10
N LEU A 627 17.36 -3.35 24.85
CA LEU A 627 16.76 -3.41 23.51
C LEU A 627 16.71 -2.01 22.89
N GLY A 628 17.41 -1.84 21.76
CA GLY A 628 17.28 -0.64 20.95
C GLY A 628 16.02 -0.74 20.09
N GLU A 629 15.23 0.33 20.01
CA GLU A 629 14.02 0.38 19.18
C GLU A 629 14.10 1.57 18.20
N GLY A 630 14.10 1.26 16.90
CA GLY A 630 13.91 2.22 15.82
C GLY A 630 12.48 2.22 15.29
N ASP A 631 12.02 3.36 14.79
CA ASP A 631 10.78 3.51 14.02
C ASP A 631 11.14 3.73 12.55
N ALA A 632 10.83 2.75 11.71
CA ALA A 632 11.35 2.55 10.36
C ALA A 632 10.42 3.02 9.24
#